data_AF-A0A259BIC4-F1
#
_entry.id   AF-A0A259BIC4-F1
#
_cell.length_a   1.000
_cell.length_b   1.000
_cell.length_c   1.000
_cell.angle_alpha   90.00
_cell.angle_beta   90.00
_cell.angle_gamma   90.00
#
_symmetry.space_group_name_H-M   'P 1'
#
loop_
_entity.id
_entity.type
_entity.pdbx_description
1 polymer ?
#
loop_
_entity_poly.entity_id
_entity_poly.type
_entity_poly.pdbx_seq_one_letter_code
_entity_poly.pdbx_strand_id
1 'polypeptide(L)'
;MNAFLNAATVPNADPLVIAGRSFKSRLFLGTAGYPNQKVFLDALAASGAEMATASIRRISLASYEESLTDLLSGRVHILPNTAGC
;
A
#
# COMPACT_ATOMS: atom_id res chain seq x y z
N MET A 1 6.18 29.12 41.18
CA MET A 1 5.15 28.09 40.93
C MET A 1 5.07 27.88 39.44
N ASN A 2 5.74 26.83 38.93
CA ASN A 2 5.80 26.52 37.51
C ASN A 2 4.57 25.71 37.11
N ALA A 3 3.75 26.27 36.23
CA ALA A 3 2.65 25.56 35.60
C ALA A 3 2.66 25.86 34.10
N PHE A 4 3.44 25.10 33.34
CA PHE A 4 3.19 24.88 31.91
C PHE A 4 3.57 23.43 31.58
N LEU A 5 2.55 22.57 31.67
CA LEU A 5 2.53 21.28 31.00
C LEU A 5 2.36 21.48 29.49
N ASN A 6 2.82 20.47 28.74
CA ASN A 6 2.46 20.12 27.35
C ASN A 6 3.05 20.93 26.19
N ALA A 7 4.08 20.33 25.59
CA ALA A 7 3.93 19.82 24.23
C ALA A 7 4.65 18.48 24.15
N ALA A 8 3.92 17.36 24.31
CA ALA A 8 4.38 16.12 23.71
C ALA A 8 4.55 16.43 22.22
N THR A 9 5.77 16.34 21.71
CA THR A 9 6.08 16.55 20.30
C THR A 9 5.24 15.57 19.49
N VAL A 10 4.12 16.04 18.94
CA VAL A 10 3.45 15.32 17.86
C VAL A 10 4.52 15.23 16.78
N PRO A 11 4.96 14.02 16.37
CA PRO A 11 5.86 13.91 15.23
C PRO A 11 5.20 14.69 14.10
N ASN A 12 5.86 15.76 13.62
CA ASN A 12 5.36 16.49 12.48
C ASN A 12 5.14 15.45 11.39
N ALA A 13 3.88 15.14 11.06
CA ALA A 13 3.58 14.08 10.13
C ALA A 13 4.31 14.41 8.84
N ASP A 14 5.21 13.53 8.40
CA ASP A 14 6.03 13.70 7.20
C ASP A 14 5.49 12.77 6.11
N PRO A 15 4.35 13.13 5.48
CA PRO A 15 3.72 12.28 4.49
C PRO A 15 4.58 12.19 3.23
N LEU A 16 4.55 11.01 2.60
CA LEU A 16 5.01 10.85 1.24
C LEU A 16 3.95 11.37 0.28
N VAL A 17 4.28 12.40 -0.50
CA VAL A 17 3.37 12.95 -1.52
C VAL A 17 3.84 12.52 -2.90
N ILE A 18 3.00 11.76 -3.62
CA ILE A 18 3.26 11.33 -5.00
C ILE A 18 2.10 11.79 -5.88
N ALA A 19 2.40 12.56 -6.92
CA ALA A 19 1.39 13.10 -7.84
C ALA A 19 0.21 13.79 -7.12
N GLY A 20 0.50 14.55 -6.06
CA GLY A 20 -0.51 15.26 -5.26
C GLY A 20 -1.30 14.39 -4.28
N ARG A 21 -1.08 13.07 -4.24
CA ARG A 21 -1.67 12.16 -3.27
C ARG A 21 -0.75 11.95 -2.08
N SER A 22 -1.29 12.09 -0.88
CA SER A 22 -0.58 11.93 0.39
C SER A 22 -0.69 10.49 0.90
N PHE A 23 0.43 9.92 1.33
CA PHE A 23 0.58 8.61 1.96
C PHE A 23 1.32 8.77 3.28
N LYS A 24 0.84 8.11 4.34
CA LYS A 24 1.52 8.03 5.64
C LYS A 24 2.66 7.01 5.60
N SER A 25 2.46 5.89 4.89
CA SER A 25 3.44 4.82 4.78
C SER A 25 4.43 5.09 3.65
N ARG A 26 5.72 4.88 3.94
CA ARG A 26 6.82 4.91 2.96
C ARG A 26 7.21 3.50 2.47
N LEU A 27 6.47 2.48 2.91
CA LEU A 27 6.68 1.09 2.52
C LEU A 27 5.67 0.70 1.44
N PHE A 28 6.17 0.28 0.28
CA PHE A 28 5.35 -0.28 -0.80
C PHE A 28 5.55 -1.78 -0.85
N LEU A 29 4.48 -2.53 -1.10
CA LEU A 29 4.57 -3.97 -1.29
C LEU A 29 4.54 -4.36 -2.76
N GLY A 30 5.33 -5.37 -3.12
CA GLY A 30 5.10 -6.14 -4.35
C GLY A 30 3.96 -7.13 -4.15
N THR A 31 3.30 -7.55 -5.23
CA THR A 31 2.20 -8.54 -5.20
C THR A 31 2.65 -9.95 -5.61
N ALA A 32 3.96 -10.16 -5.85
CA ALA A 32 4.54 -11.43 -6.25
C ALA A 32 5.36 -12.07 -5.11
N GLY A 33 5.63 -13.37 -5.22
CA GLY A 33 6.46 -14.11 -4.27
C GLY A 33 5.74 -14.65 -3.03
N TYR A 34 4.42 -14.43 -2.90
CA TYR A 34 3.63 -14.97 -1.80
C TYR A 34 3.14 -16.40 -2.11
N PRO A 35 3.12 -17.32 -1.13
CA PRO A 35 2.63 -18.69 -1.33
C PRO A 35 1.17 -18.77 -1.76
N ASN A 36 0.34 -17.82 -1.34
CA ASN A 36 -1.06 -17.67 -1.73
C ASN A 36 -1.55 -16.25 -1.41
N GLN A 37 -2.78 -15.92 -1.82
CA GLN A 37 -3.39 -14.60 -1.62
C GLN A 37 -3.59 -14.25 -0.14
N LYS A 38 -3.91 -15.23 0.72
CA LYS A 38 -4.11 -14.98 2.15
C LYS A 38 -2.82 -14.46 2.80
N VAL A 39 -1.67 -15.09 2.52
CA VAL A 39 -0.37 -14.64 3.07
C VAL A 39 -0.04 -13.23 2.58
N PHE A 40 -0.37 -12.89 1.33
CA PHE A 40 -0.21 -11.53 0.81
C PHE A 40 -1.10 -10.53 1.56
N LEU A 41 -2.38 -10.83 1.77
CA LEU A 41 -3.30 -9.96 2.51
C LEU A 41 -2.88 -9.77 3.97
N ASP A 42 -2.42 -10.84 4.63
CA ASP A 42 -1.90 -10.78 6.00
C ASP A 42 -0.66 -9.88 6.06
N ALA A 43 0.26 -10.00 5.09
CA ALA A 43 1.45 -9.15 5.00
C ALA A 43 1.09 -7.69 4.70
N LEU A 44 0.10 -7.44 3.83
CA LEU A 44 -0.41 -6.11 3.52
C LEU A 44 -0.93 -5.43 4.78
N ALA A 45 -1.82 -6.10 5.52
CA ALA A 45 -2.38 -5.59 6.76
C ALA A 45 -1.30 -5.34 7.82
N ALA A 46 -0.36 -6.27 8.01
CA ALA A 46 0.70 -6.14 8.99
C ALA A 46 1.70 -5.01 8.67
N SER A 47 1.95 -4.76 7.38
CA SER A 47 2.91 -3.76 6.92
C SER A 47 2.42 -2.31 7.07
N GLY A 48 1.11 -2.10 7.12
CA GLY A 48 0.52 -0.77 7.01
C GLY A 48 0.82 -0.07 5.68
N ALA A 49 1.21 -0.81 4.63
CA ALA A 49 1.44 -0.26 3.31
C ALA A 49 0.12 0.28 2.73
N GLU A 50 0.17 1.49 2.18
CA GLU A 50 -0.98 2.13 1.54
C GLU A 50 -0.90 2.00 0.00
N MET A 51 0.16 1.37 -0.52
CA MET A 51 0.40 1.17 -1.94
C MET A 51 0.98 -0.23 -2.20
N ALA A 52 0.45 -0.90 -3.23
CA ALA A 52 0.94 -2.18 -3.71
C ALA A 52 1.24 -2.11 -5.22
N THR A 53 2.36 -2.69 -5.64
CA THR A 53 2.76 -2.73 -7.04
C THR A 53 2.28 -3.99 -7.73
N ALA A 54 1.80 -3.85 -8.97
CA ALA A 54 1.34 -4.99 -9.78
C ALA A 54 1.93 -4.89 -11.19
N SER A 55 2.50 -6.00 -11.69
CA SER A 55 2.90 -6.09 -13.09
C SER A 55 1.68 -5.96 -13.99
N ILE A 56 1.80 -5.18 -15.06
CA ILE A 56 0.72 -4.99 -16.05
C ILE A 56 0.16 -6.34 -16.57
N ARG A 57 1.00 -7.38 -16.69
CA ARG A 57 0.57 -8.74 -17.07
C ARG A 57 -0.45 -9.36 -16.09
N ARG A 58 -0.42 -8.98 -14.82
CA ARG A 58 -1.31 -9.48 -13.76
C ARG A 58 -2.60 -8.69 -13.60
N ILE A 59 -2.70 -7.52 -14.23
CA ILE A 59 -3.90 -6.66 -14.25
C ILE A 59 -4.80 -7.07 -15.44
N SER A 60 -4.86 -8.36 -15.80
CA SER A 60 -5.62 -8.82 -16.97
C SER A 60 -7.09 -8.41 -16.84
N LEU A 61 -7.55 -7.54 -17.74
CA LEU A 61 -8.93 -7.04 -17.82
C LEU A 61 -9.92 -8.07 -18.39
N ALA A 62 -9.46 -9.30 -18.66
CA ALA A 62 -10.14 -10.24 -19.55
C ALA A 62 -10.45 -11.62 -18.92
N SER A 63 -10.50 -11.79 -17.59
CA SER A 63 -10.79 -13.10 -17.01
C SER A 63 -11.65 -13.05 -15.75
N TYR A 64 -12.61 -13.98 -15.68
CA TYR A 64 -13.72 -14.10 -14.72
C TYR A 64 -13.33 -14.67 -13.33
N GLU A 65 -12.04 -14.76 -13.00
CA GLU A 65 -11.57 -15.07 -11.65
C GLU A 65 -11.29 -13.76 -10.89
N GLU A 66 -11.42 -13.76 -9.56
CA GLU A 66 -11.20 -12.57 -8.72
C GLU A 66 -9.82 -11.98 -9.04
N SER A 67 -9.84 -10.85 -9.77
CA SER A 67 -8.62 -10.25 -10.28
C SER A 67 -7.84 -9.65 -9.12
N LEU A 68 -6.52 -9.52 -9.25
CA LEU A 68 -5.70 -8.84 -8.24
C LEU A 68 -6.21 -7.42 -7.96
N THR A 69 -6.82 -6.78 -8.97
CA THR A 69 -7.53 -5.51 -8.84
C THR A 69 -8.77 -5.58 -7.97
N ASP A 70 -9.58 -6.64 -8.10
CA ASP A 70 -10.75 -6.85 -7.23
C ASP A 70 -10.31 -7.09 -5.78
N LEU A 71 -9.30 -7.93 -5.60
CA LEU A 71 -8.74 -8.27 -4.28
C LEU A 71 -8.24 -7.03 -3.52
N LEU A 72 -7.63 -6.09 -4.24
CA LEU A 72 -7.02 -4.88 -3.69
C LEU A 72 -7.91 -3.64 -3.69
N SER A 73 -9.05 -3.69 -4.39
CA SER A 73 -9.99 -2.59 -4.51
C SER A 73 -10.42 -2.10 -3.12
N GLY A 74 -10.28 -0.80 -2.88
CA GLY A 74 -10.63 -0.16 -1.60
C GLY A 74 -9.68 -0.47 -0.43
N ARG A 75 -8.65 -1.32 -0.61
CA ARG A 75 -7.68 -1.64 0.44
C ARG A 75 -6.42 -0.79 0.36
N VAL A 76 -5.86 -0.63 -0.84
CA VAL A 76 -4.62 0.12 -1.10
C VAL A 76 -4.63 0.76 -2.48
N HIS A 77 -3.73 1.71 -2.70
CA HIS A 77 -3.46 2.24 -4.03
C HIS A 77 -2.68 1.22 -4.86
N ILE A 78 -3.20 0.87 -6.04
CA ILE A 78 -2.51 -0.03 -6.96
C ILE A 78 -1.58 0.81 -7.85
N LEU A 79 -0.29 0.49 -7.83
CA LEU A 79 0.73 1.10 -8.68
C LEU A 79 1.15 0.09 -9.78
N PRO A 80 0.69 0.26 -11.04
CA PRO A 80 1.14 -0.61 -12.12
C PRO A 80 2.65 -0.47 -12.36
N ASN A 81 3.31 -1.58 -12.72
CA ASN A 81 4.73 -1.62 -13.08
C ASN A 81 4.99 -2.41 -14.36
N THR A 82 6.15 -2.21 -14.97
CA THR A 82 6.59 -2.84 -16.23
C THR A 82 7.44 -4.10 -16.04
N ALA A 83 7.36 -4.75 -14.86
CA ALA A 83 8.13 -5.97 -14.62
C ALA A 83 7.66 -7.11 -15.53
N GLY A 84 8.63 -7.81 -16.13
CA GLY A 84 8.38 -8.90 -17.09
C GLY A 84 8.00 -8.42 -18.49
N CYS A 85 8.16 -7.14 -18.82
CA CYS A 85 8.19 -6.69 -20.22
C CYS A 85 9.45 -7.17 -20.93
#